data_AF-A0A9P0A7D7-F1
#
_entry.id   AF-A0A9P0A7D7-F1
#
_cell.length_a   1.000
_cell.length_b   1.000
_cell.length_c   1.000
_cell.angle_alpha   90.00
_cell.angle_beta   90.00
_cell.angle_gamma   90.00
#
_symmetry.space_group_name_H-M   'P 1'
#
loop_
_entity.id
_entity.type
_entity.pdbx_description
1 polymer ?
#
loop_
_entity_poly.entity_id
_entity_poly.type
_entity_poly.pdbx_seq_one_letter_code
_entity_poly.pdbx_strand_id
1 'polypeptide(L)'
;MAAAIGKIAKAIPVIAKPRFALFMKYAKVELTPPSPREFGEIKTRLGNVISAYRSGRWKTLTVKEAWINTLVGAEILMWFYFGEIIGKRNIIGYDINLA
;
A
#
# COMPACT_ATOMS: atom_id res chain seq x y z
N MET A 1 31.51 -4.59 25.21
CA MET A 1 30.78 -4.08 24.03
C MET A 1 30.48 -5.19 23.01
N ALA A 2 31.47 -5.94 22.52
CA ALA A 2 31.28 -7.03 21.55
C ALA A 2 30.29 -8.14 21.98
N ALA A 3 30.30 -8.54 23.26
CA ALA A 3 29.37 -9.55 23.78
C ALA A 3 27.90 -9.06 23.81
N ALA A 4 27.66 -7.76 24.00
CA ALA A 4 26.32 -7.17 23.96
C ALA A 4 25.80 -7.10 22.51
N ILE A 5 26.67 -6.75 21.55
CA ILE A 5 26.36 -6.77 20.11
C ILE A 5 26.02 -8.21 19.67
N GLY A 6 26.79 -9.21 20.11
CA GLY A 6 26.51 -10.61 19.79
C GLY A 6 25.19 -11.13 20.37
N LYS A 7 24.77 -10.65 21.55
CA LYS A 7 23.44 -10.96 22.11
C LYS A 7 22.31 -10.31 21.33
N ILE A 8 22.45 -9.04 20.96
CA ILE A 8 21.45 -8.32 20.14
C ILE A 8 21.32 -8.97 18.76
N ALA A 9 22.44 -9.30 18.11
CA ALA A 9 22.45 -9.97 16.81
C ALA A 9 21.71 -11.33 16.83
N LYS A 10 21.80 -12.08 17.94
CA LYS A 10 21.06 -13.33 18.11
C LYS A 10 19.59 -13.12 18.49
N ALA A 11 19.26 -12.01 19.16
CA ALA A 11 17.89 -11.67 19.55
C ALA A 11 17.05 -11.13 18.37
N ILE A 12 17.65 -10.39 17.43
CA ILE A 12 16.98 -9.84 16.24
C ILE A 12 16.19 -10.90 15.46
N PRO A 13 16.77 -12.04 15.02
CA PRO A 13 16.01 -13.04 14.26
C PRO A 13 14.92 -13.71 15.10
N VAL A 14 15.10 -13.85 16.42
CA VAL A 14 14.09 -14.41 17.33
C VAL A 14 12.87 -13.49 17.43
N ILE A 15 13.08 -12.18 17.41
CA ILE A 15 12.01 -11.17 17.47
C ILE A 15 11.40 -10.91 16.09
N ALA A 16 12.22 -10.84 15.04
CA ALA A 16 11.80 -10.46 13.70
C ALA A 16 11.01 -11.57 12.99
N LYS A 17 11.41 -12.85 13.15
CA LYS A 17 10.73 -13.98 12.49
C LYS A 17 9.22 -14.07 12.77
N PRO A 18 8.73 -14.04 14.03
CA PRO A 18 7.30 -14.14 14.28
C PRO A 18 6.53 -12.92 13.76
N ARG A 19 7.11 -11.72 13.83
CA ARG A 19 6.52 -10.49 13.29
C ARG A 19 6.43 -10.52 11.78
N PHE A 20 7.48 -11.00 11.11
CA PHE A 20 7.50 -11.18 9.67
C PHE A 20 6.52 -12.26 9.22
N ALA A 21 6.40 -13.36 9.96
CA ALA A 21 5.40 -14.40 9.67
C ALA A 21 3.96 -13.84 9.77
N LEU A 22 3.69 -12.99 10.76
CA LEU A 22 2.40 -12.31 10.88
C LEU A 22 2.16 -11.34 9.73
N PHE A 23 3.16 -10.54 9.36
CA PHE A 23 3.10 -9.66 8.19
C PHE A 23 2.80 -10.45 6.92
N MET A 24 3.53 -11.54 6.66
CA MET A 24 3.32 -12.40 5.50
C MET A 24 1.94 -13.05 5.47
N LYS A 25 1.34 -13.34 6.64
CA LYS A 25 -0.02 -13.87 6.72
C LYS A 25 -1.04 -12.87 6.18
N TYR A 26 -0.99 -11.60 6.61
CA TYR A 26 -1.92 -10.57 6.17
C TYR A 26 -1.62 -10.08 4.75
N ALA A 27 -0.34 -9.93 4.40
CA ALA A 27 0.09 -9.56 3.06
C ALA A 27 -0.46 -10.52 1.98
N LYS A 28 -0.54 -11.83 2.27
CA LYS A 28 -1.12 -12.82 1.34
C LYS A 28 -2.62 -12.67 1.11
N VAL A 29 -3.36 -12.04 2.00
CA VAL A 29 -4.81 -11.85 1.83
C VAL A 29 -5.10 -10.48 1.25
N GLU A 30 -4.36 -9.46 1.68
CA GLU A 30 -4.65 -8.06 1.37
C GLU A 30 -3.87 -7.52 0.17
N LEU A 31 -2.63 -7.99 -0.05
CA LEU A 31 -1.75 -7.51 -1.13
C LEU A 31 -1.68 -8.47 -2.32
N THR A 32 -2.46 -9.55 -2.32
CA THR A 32 -2.51 -10.47 -3.45
C THR A 32 -3.29 -9.81 -4.59
N PRO A 33 -2.76 -9.84 -5.83
CA PRO A 33 -3.47 -9.29 -6.97
C PRO A 33 -4.84 -9.96 -7.12
N PRO A 34 -5.90 -9.19 -7.43
CA PRO A 34 -7.25 -9.70 -7.52
C PRO A 34 -7.38 -10.78 -8.60
N SER A 35 -8.30 -11.71 -8.38
CA SER A 35 -8.63 -12.74 -9.35
C SER A 35 -9.31 -12.12 -10.59
N PRO A 36 -9.10 -12.65 -11.80
CA PRO A 36 -9.77 -12.15 -12.99
C PRO A 36 -11.31 -12.11 -12.92
N ARG A 37 -11.90 -12.95 -12.07
CA ARG A 37 -13.35 -12.99 -11.85
C ARG A 37 -13.89 -11.75 -11.13
N GLU A 38 -13.05 -11.06 -10.36
CA GLU A 38 -13.43 -9.89 -9.55
C GLU A 38 -13.45 -8.60 -10.40
N PHE A 39 -12.87 -8.59 -11.60
CA PHE A 39 -12.86 -7.42 -12.48
C PHE A 39 -14.25 -6.92 -12.86
N GLY A 40 -15.24 -7.83 -12.98
CA GLY A 40 -16.63 -7.44 -13.24
C GLY A 40 -17.20 -6.59 -12.11
N GLU A 41 -16.99 -7.02 -10.87
CA GLU A 41 -17.44 -6.30 -9.68
C GLU A 41 -16.72 -4.96 -9.51
N ILE A 42 -15.41 -4.92 -9.76
CA ILE A 42 -14.60 -3.69 -9.71
C ILE A 42 -15.16 -2.63 -10.66
N LYS A 43 -15.50 -3.02 -11.91
CA LYS A 43 -16.08 -2.09 -12.90
C LYS A 43 -17.42 -1.52 -12.43
N THR A 44 -18.29 -2.37 -11.88
CA THR A 44 -19.58 -1.93 -11.32
C THR A 44 -19.39 -0.97 -10.15
N ARG A 45 -18.49 -1.28 -9.21
CA ARG A 45 -18.18 -0.41 -8.07
C ARG A 45 -17.64 0.95 -8.52
N LEU A 46 -16.75 0.96 -9.51
CA LEU A 46 -16.23 2.21 -10.09
C LEU A 46 -17.34 3.03 -10.75
N GLY A 47 -18.24 2.38 -11.50
CA GLY A 47 -19.42 3.03 -12.07
C GLY A 47 -20.31 3.70 -11.03
N ASN A 48 -20.49 3.04 -9.87
CA ASN A 48 -21.25 3.60 -8.74
C ASN A 48 -20.59 4.82 -8.09
N VAL A 49 -19.26 4.87 -8.06
CA VAL A 49 -18.53 6.06 -7.59
C VAL A 49 -18.71 7.23 -8.55
N ILE A 50 -18.62 6.97 -9.86
CA ILE A 50 -18.83 8.00 -10.89
C ILE A 50 -20.27 8.53 -10.86
N SER A 51 -21.26 7.66 -10.72
CA SER A 51 -22.66 8.08 -10.62
C SER A 51 -22.92 8.88 -9.34
N ALA A 52 -22.34 8.49 -8.21
CA ALA A 52 -22.41 9.24 -6.95
C ALA A 52 -21.79 10.64 -7.04
N TYR A 53 -20.69 10.76 -7.80
CA TYR A 53 -20.07 12.04 -8.07
C TYR A 53 -20.99 12.94 -8.91
N ARG A 54 -21.54 12.39 -10.00
CA ARG A 54 -22.47 13.10 -10.90
C ARG A 54 -23.76 13.51 -10.20
N SER A 55 -24.29 12.67 -9.32
CA SER A 55 -25.54 12.93 -8.60
C SER A 55 -25.37 13.87 -7.40
N GLY A 56 -24.14 14.31 -7.08
CA GLY A 56 -23.87 15.19 -5.94
C GLY A 56 -23.93 14.49 -4.58
N ARG A 57 -24.03 13.15 -4.53
CA ARG A 57 -24.13 12.37 -3.27
C ARG A 57 -22.89 12.50 -2.39
N TRP A 58 -21.75 12.87 -2.96
CA TRP A 58 -20.53 13.15 -2.20
C TRP A 58 -20.70 14.31 -1.20
N LYS A 59 -21.68 15.22 -1.41
CA LYS A 59 -21.96 16.35 -0.51
C LYS A 59 -22.65 15.91 0.78
N THR A 60 -23.26 14.74 0.82
CA THR A 60 -23.95 14.21 2.01
C THR A 60 -23.03 13.37 2.90
N LEU A 61 -21.75 13.22 2.52
CA LEU A 61 -20.78 12.48 3.31
C LEU A 61 -20.41 13.24 4.57
N THR A 62 -20.26 12.53 5.69
CA THR A 62 -19.71 13.11 6.92
C THR A 62 -18.22 13.38 6.74
N VAL A 63 -17.68 14.33 7.51
CA VAL A 63 -16.25 14.66 7.48
C VAL A 63 -15.37 13.43 7.77
N LYS A 64 -15.81 12.57 8.69
CA LYS A 64 -15.10 11.33 9.02
C LYS A 64 -15.00 10.38 7.83
N GLU A 65 -16.09 10.18 7.09
CA GLU A 65 -16.11 9.32 5.91
C GLU A 65 -15.28 9.91 4.77
N ALA A 66 -15.41 11.22 4.54
CA ALA A 66 -14.60 11.91 3.54
C ALA A 66 -13.11 11.78 3.84
N TRP A 67 -12.73 11.91 5.12
CA TRP A 67 -11.35 11.77 5.57
C TRP A 67 -10.79 10.37 5.32
N ILE A 68 -11.51 9.32 5.71
CA ILE A 68 -11.08 7.92 5.47
C ILE A 68 -10.94 7.65 3.98
N ASN A 69 -11.90 8.08 3.16
CA ASN A 69 -11.85 7.90 1.71
C ASN A 69 -10.65 8.64 1.09
N THR A 70 -10.30 9.80 1.63
CA THR A 70 -9.13 10.58 1.19
C THR A 70 -7.82 9.86 1.54
N LEU A 71 -7.72 9.28 2.74
CA LEU A 71 -6.55 8.50 3.14
C LEU A 71 -6.35 7.26 2.26
N VAL A 72 -7.42 6.53 1.95
CA VAL A 72 -7.36 5.40 1.00
C VAL A 72 -6.95 5.88 -0.39
N GLY A 73 -7.48 7.01 -0.85
CA GLY A 73 -7.06 7.62 -2.12
C GLY A 73 -5.58 7.99 -2.15
N ALA A 74 -5.06 8.54 -1.05
CA ALA A 74 -3.65 8.85 -0.90
C ALA A 74 -2.78 7.58 -0.91
N GLU A 75 -3.22 6.51 -0.25
CA GLU A 75 -2.53 5.21 -0.26
C GLU A 75 -2.39 4.66 -1.70
N ILE A 76 -3.46 4.69 -2.50
CA ILE A 76 -3.44 4.25 -3.90
C ILE A 76 -2.42 5.07 -4.72
N LEU A 77 -2.34 6.38 -4.48
CA LEU A 77 -1.34 7.23 -5.14
C LEU A 77 0.09 6.90 -4.70
N MET A 78 0.31 6.58 -3.43
CA MET A 78 1.63 6.16 -2.94
C MET A 78 2.08 4.84 -3.59
N TRP A 79 1.16 3.90 -3.85
CA TRP A 79 1.46 2.67 -4.60
C TRP A 79 1.96 2.95 -6.02
N PHE A 80 1.45 3.98 -6.69
CA PHE A 80 1.98 4.43 -7.98
C PHE A 80 3.45 4.87 -7.88
N TYR A 81 3.79 5.70 -6.88
CA TYR A 81 5.18 6.13 -6.66
C TYR A 81 6.09 4.96 -6.25
N PHE A 82 5.58 3.97 -5.51
CA PHE A 82 6.33 2.77 -5.20
C PHE A 82 6.69 1.98 -6.48
N GLY A 83 5.75 1.90 -7.42
CA GLY A 83 5.99 1.38 -8.76
C GLY A 83 7.04 2.18 -9.54
N GLU A 84 7.02 3.51 -9.44
CA GLU A 84 8.03 4.38 -10.05
C GLU A 84 9.42 4.12 -9.46
N ILE A 85 9.56 3.96 -8.14
CA ILE A 85 10.83 3.63 -7.49
C ILE A 85 11.38 2.30 -8.02
N ILE A 86 10.52 1.28 -8.18
CA ILE A 86 10.91 -0.02 -8.76
C ILE A 86 11.33 0.16 -10.23
N GLY A 87 10.58 0.93 -11.02
CA GLY A 87 10.86 1.19 -12.43
C GLY A 87 12.16 1.94 -12.66
N LYS A 88 12.46 2.94 -11.82
CA LYS A 88 13.71 3.72 -11.85
C LYS A 88 14.90 2.97 -11.25
N ARG A 89 14.63 1.96 -10.41
CA ARG A 89 15.63 1.19 -9.66
C ARG A 89 16.47 2.04 -8.71
N ASN A 90 15.98 3.22 -8.34
CA ASN A 90 16.62 4.15 -7.43
C ASN A 90 15.58 4.75 -6.49
N ILE A 91 15.92 4.85 -5.21
CA ILE A 91 15.06 5.41 -4.16
C ILE A 91 15.02 6.94 -4.28
N ILE A 92 16.13 7.56 -4.72
CA ILE A 92 16.27 9.02 -4.76
C ILE A 92 16.63 9.46 -6.18
N GLY A 93 15.70 10.13 -6.85
CA GLY A 93 15.93 10.66 -8.19
C GLY A 93 16.08 9.58 -9.27
N TYR A 94 16.30 10.02 -10.50
CA TYR A 94 16.74 9.15 -11.59
C TYR A 94 18.26 9.10 -11.56
N ASP A 95 18.83 7.92 -11.76
CA ASP A 95 20.27 7.78 -11.98
C ASP A 95 20.59 8.29 -13.39
N ILE A 96 20.83 9.60 -13.49
CA ILE A 96 21.29 10.27 -14.70
C ILE A 96 22.81 10.39 -14.61
N ASN A 97 23.52 9.53 -15.33
CA ASN A 97 24.93 9.79 -15.64
C ASN A 97 24.98 11.01 -16.56
N LEU A 98 25.18 12.18 -15.98
CA LEU A 98 25.56 13.38 -16.72
C LEU A 98 27.00 13.16 -17.19
N ALA A 99 27.16 12.78 -18.45
CA ALA A 99 28.43 12.89 -19.16
C ALA A 99 28.69 14.36 -19.53
#